data_AF-G8ZSI2-F1
#
_entry.id   AF-G8ZSI2-F1
#
_cell.length_a   1.000
_cell.length_b   1.000
_cell.length_c   1.000
_cell.angle_alpha   90.00
_cell.angle_beta   90.00
_cell.angle_gamma   90.00
#
_symmetry.space_group_name_H-M   'P 1'
#
loop_
_entity.id
_entity.type
_entity.pdbx_description
1 polymer ?
#
loop_
_entity_poly.entity_id
_entity_poly.type
_entity_poly.pdbx_seq_one_letter_code
_entity_poly.pdbx_strand_id
1 'polypeptide(L)'
;MAGSSDLNLLKSWNPKLQKNKAKVSKVEEDAIEEERKIQQKQKEKELQDLASGKGKTGLEWMYEDAKHIQDKKPKPKPKLVKKDSTTKGIPTLKSEKLAKDDPMSKFKVAKKRSKK
;
A
#
# COMPACT_ATOMS: atom_id res chain seq x y z
N MET A 1 -47.67 35.90 -15.85
CA MET A 1 -46.90 35.30 -16.97
C MET A 1 -45.89 34.30 -16.39
N ALA A 2 -45.92 33.07 -16.91
CA ALA A 2 -44.91 32.01 -16.86
C ALA A 2 -44.12 31.78 -15.55
N GLY A 3 -44.70 31.02 -14.62
CA GLY A 3 -44.03 30.49 -13.42
C GLY A 3 -43.72 29.00 -13.50
N SER A 4 -43.08 28.52 -14.57
CA SER A 4 -42.69 27.10 -14.70
C SER A 4 -41.22 26.95 -15.09
N SER A 5 -40.33 27.61 -14.34
CA SER A 5 -38.91 27.24 -14.34
C SER A 5 -38.74 25.99 -13.48
N ASP A 6 -37.96 25.00 -13.94
CA ASP A 6 -37.70 23.76 -13.19
C ASP A 6 -37.13 24.10 -11.82
N LEU A 7 -37.90 23.78 -10.76
CA LEU A 7 -37.54 24.06 -9.38
C LEU A 7 -36.17 23.46 -9.02
N ASN A 8 -35.75 22.39 -9.69
CA ASN A 8 -34.46 21.78 -9.44
C ASN A 8 -33.29 22.66 -9.91
N LEU A 9 -33.47 23.54 -10.89
CA LEU A 9 -32.42 24.47 -11.33
C LEU A 9 -32.11 25.55 -10.28
N LEU A 10 -33.00 25.75 -9.30
CA LEU A 10 -32.74 26.64 -8.16
C LEU A 10 -31.96 25.93 -7.05
N LYS A 11 -31.84 24.60 -7.08
CA LYS A 11 -31.20 23.82 -6.02
C LYS A 11 -29.70 23.69 -6.26
N SER A 12 -28.92 24.13 -5.28
CA SER A 12 -27.45 24.10 -5.31
C SER A 12 -26.85 22.71 -5.46
N TRP A 13 -27.58 21.64 -5.12
CA TRP A 13 -27.11 20.25 -5.30
C TRP A 13 -27.35 19.71 -6.72
N ASN A 14 -28.10 20.40 -7.57
CA ASN A 14 -28.43 19.90 -8.90
C ASN A 14 -27.17 19.80 -9.79
N PRO A 15 -26.81 18.61 -10.30
CA PRO A 15 -25.60 18.45 -11.12
C PRO A 15 -25.72 19.13 -12.50
N LYS A 16 -26.94 19.44 -12.95
CA LYS A 16 -27.17 20.12 -14.23
C LYS A 16 -26.82 21.61 -14.19
N LEU A 17 -26.69 22.20 -13.00
CA LEU A 17 -26.27 23.60 -12.85
C LEU A 17 -24.87 23.82 -13.42
N GLN A 18 -24.71 24.85 -14.25
CA GLN A 18 -23.40 25.17 -14.86
C GLN A 18 -22.30 25.40 -13.81
N LYS A 19 -22.64 26.00 -12.66
CA LYS A 19 -21.69 26.17 -11.55
C LYS A 19 -21.16 24.85 -11.00
N ASN A 20 -22.01 23.82 -10.95
CA ASN A 20 -21.61 22.51 -10.47
C ASN A 20 -20.83 21.74 -11.53
N LYS A 21 -21.24 21.83 -12.81
CA LYS A 21 -20.47 21.29 -13.93
C LYS A 21 -19.05 21.85 -13.97
N ALA A 22 -18.89 23.16 -13.83
CA ALA A 22 -17.57 23.81 -13.81
C ALA A 22 -16.70 23.30 -12.64
N LYS A 23 -17.29 23.06 -11.46
CA LYS A 23 -16.56 22.46 -10.33
C LYS A 23 -16.12 21.03 -10.64
N VAL A 24 -17.00 20.22 -11.22
CA VAL A 24 -16.69 18.84 -11.61
C VAL A 24 -15.57 18.81 -12.64
N SER A 25 -15.67 19.62 -13.72
CA SER A 25 -14.63 19.66 -14.75
C SER A 25 -13.28 20.11 -14.20
N LYS A 26 -13.24 21.07 -13.27
CA LYS A 26 -11.98 21.45 -12.61
C LYS A 26 -11.35 20.29 -11.84
N VAL A 27 -12.16 19.54 -11.08
CA VAL A 27 -11.68 18.37 -10.34
C VAL A 27 -11.23 17.26 -11.28
N GLU A 28 -11.92 17.06 -12.40
CA GLU A 28 -11.52 16.09 -13.43
C GLU A 28 -10.20 16.49 -14.09
N GLU A 29 -9.99 17.76 -14.40
CA GLU A 29 -8.72 18.28 -14.93
C GLU A 29 -7.58 18.05 -13.94
N ASP A 30 -7.77 18.42 -12.67
CA ASP A 30 -6.78 18.21 -11.60
C ASP A 30 -6.40 16.71 -11.48
N ALA A 31 -7.39 15.81 -11.51
CA ALA A 31 -7.16 14.37 -11.44
C ALA A 31 -6.38 13.83 -12.66
N ILE A 32 -6.70 14.32 -13.86
CA ILE A 32 -5.97 13.95 -15.09
C ILE A 32 -4.52 14.43 -15.03
N GLU A 33 -4.27 15.63 -14.49
CA GLU A 33 -2.91 16.14 -14.32
C GLU A 33 -2.08 15.31 -13.33
N GLU A 34 -2.68 14.91 -12.20
CA GLU A 34 -2.02 14.04 -11.23
C GLU A 34 -1.66 12.69 -11.83
N GLU A 35 -2.58 12.08 -12.57
CA GLU A 35 -2.33 10.81 -13.26
C GLU A 35 -1.20 10.93 -14.27
N ARG A 36 -1.19 12.01 -15.08
CA ARG A 36 -0.09 12.28 -16.02
C ARG A 36 1.25 12.41 -15.32
N LYS A 37 1.32 13.12 -14.18
CA LYS A 37 2.54 13.27 -13.38
C LYS A 37 3.01 11.92 -12.83
N ILE A 38 2.10 11.07 -12.38
CA ILE A 38 2.42 9.72 -11.90
C ILE A 38 2.96 8.85 -13.05
N GLN A 39 2.28 8.85 -14.20
CA GLN A 39 2.71 8.08 -15.38
C GLN A 39 4.09 8.54 -15.89
N GLN A 40 4.35 9.84 -15.90
CA GLN A 40 5.66 10.37 -16.26
C GLN A 40 6.75 9.88 -15.30
N LYS A 41 6.52 9.95 -13.99
CA LYS A 41 7.46 9.44 -12.98
C LYS A 41 7.68 7.93 -13.10
N GLN A 42 6.64 7.17 -13.43
CA GLN A 42 6.77 5.73 -13.65
C GLN A 42 7.63 5.42 -14.87
N LYS A 43 7.40 6.11 -15.99
CA LYS A 43 8.22 5.96 -17.21
C LYS A 43 9.67 6.38 -16.99
N GLU A 44 9.89 7.47 -16.27
CA GLU A 44 11.24 7.93 -15.93
C GLU A 44 11.99 6.90 -15.08
N LYS A 45 11.32 6.35 -14.06
CA LYS A 45 11.87 5.26 -13.24
C LYS A 45 12.18 4.03 -14.09
N GLU A 46 11.29 3.61 -14.98
CA GLU A 46 11.53 2.47 -15.87
C GLU A 46 12.75 2.68 -16.77
N LEU A 47 12.91 3.88 -17.34
CA LEU A 47 14.08 4.23 -18.14
C LEU A 47 15.36 4.28 -17.30
N GLN A 48 15.28 4.83 -16.08
CA GLN A 48 16.40 4.87 -15.14
C GLN A 48 16.83 3.47 -14.72
N ASP A 49 15.89 2.58 -14.43
CA ASP A 49 16.14 1.18 -14.09
C ASP A 49 16.83 0.47 -15.26
N LEU A 50 16.33 0.66 -16.47
CA LEU A 50 16.88 0.06 -17.68
C LEU A 50 18.30 0.58 -17.98
N ALA A 51 18.53 1.88 -17.80
CA ALA A 51 19.84 2.51 -17.99
C ALA A 51 20.84 2.14 -16.89
N SER A 52 20.38 1.95 -15.65
CA SER A 52 21.24 1.64 -14.51
C SER A 52 21.75 0.19 -14.49
N GLY A 53 21.17 -0.70 -15.31
CA GLY A 53 21.59 -2.10 -15.43
C GLY A 53 21.46 -2.94 -14.15
N LYS A 54 20.93 -2.36 -13.07
CA LYS A 54 20.70 -3.05 -11.79
C LYS A 54 19.36 -3.76 -11.91
N GLY A 55 19.42 -5.07 -12.20
CA GLY A 55 18.24 -5.91 -12.26
C GLY A 55 17.36 -5.72 -11.03
N LYS A 56 16.05 -5.59 -11.26
CA LYS A 56 15.00 -5.30 -10.27
C LYS A 56 15.02 -6.32 -9.14
N THR A 57 15.87 -6.14 -8.14
CA THR A 57 15.71 -6.82 -6.86
C THR A 57 14.58 -6.09 -6.17
N GLY A 58 13.36 -6.66 -6.17
CA GLY A 58 12.17 -6.11 -5.51
C GLY A 58 12.28 -5.91 -3.98
N LEU A 59 13.51 -5.88 -3.46
CA LEU A 59 13.90 -5.56 -2.10
C LEU A 59 14.54 -4.16 -1.98
N GLU A 60 14.59 -3.33 -3.03
CA GLU A 60 15.15 -1.98 -2.93
C GLU A 60 14.45 -1.14 -1.85
N TRP A 61 13.12 -1.21 -1.78
CA TRP A 61 12.32 -0.58 -0.72
C TRP A 61 12.71 -1.02 0.70
N MET A 62 13.31 -2.21 0.86
CA MET A 62 13.74 -2.77 2.14
C MET A 62 15.17 -2.35 2.53
N TYR A 63 16.02 -2.00 1.55
CA TYR A 63 17.44 -1.73 1.75
C TYR A 63 17.85 -0.26 1.59
N GLU A 64 16.96 0.63 1.12
CA GLU A 64 17.20 2.07 1.10
C GLU A 64 17.53 2.62 2.51
N ASP A 65 16.80 2.17 3.54
CA ASP A 65 17.04 2.55 4.93
C ASP A 65 18.35 1.96 5.50
N ALA A 66 18.76 0.78 5.02
CA ALA A 66 19.95 0.09 5.53
C ALA A 66 21.25 0.84 5.20
N LYS A 67 21.28 1.63 4.11
CA LYS A 67 22.43 2.47 3.77
C LYS A 67 22.56 3.66 4.71
N HIS A 68 21.45 4.16 5.26
CA HIS A 68 21.45 5.26 6.23
C HIS A 68 21.93 4.83 7.63
N ILE A 69 21.87 3.52 7.93
CA ILE A 69 22.28 2.95 9.23
C ILE A 69 23.81 2.76 9.32
N GLN A 70 24.51 2.59 8.19
CA GLN A 70 25.96 2.30 8.18
C GLN A 70 26.81 3.48 8.73
N ASP A 71 26.32 4.71 8.66
CA ASP A 71 27.05 5.91 9.11
C ASP A 71 26.86 6.24 10.61
N LYS A 72 25.99 5.52 11.33
CA LYS A 72 25.71 5.79 12.75
C LYS A 72 25.94 4.56 13.64
N LYS A 73 27.22 4.39 14.02
CA LYS A 73 27.73 3.74 15.26
C LYS A 73 27.65 2.20 15.43
N PRO A 74 28.61 1.63 16.19
CA PRO A 74 28.85 0.19 16.27
C PRO A 74 27.77 -0.58 17.06
N LYS A 75 27.46 -1.78 16.57
CA LYS A 75 26.48 -2.74 17.13
C LYS A 75 26.77 -3.09 18.60
N PRO A 76 25.79 -3.02 19.52
CA PRO A 76 25.90 -3.68 20.82
C PRO A 76 25.72 -5.21 20.66
N LYS A 77 26.63 -6.00 21.24
CA LYS A 77 26.53 -7.47 21.26
C LYS A 77 25.36 -7.89 22.17
N PRO A 78 24.46 -8.80 21.74
CA PRO A 78 23.42 -9.32 22.62
C PRO A 78 24.04 -10.24 23.68
N LYS A 79 23.81 -9.93 24.96
CA LYS A 79 24.13 -10.84 26.07
C LYS A 79 23.13 -12.00 26.03
N LEU A 80 23.64 -13.23 25.92
CA LEU A 80 22.84 -14.45 26.11
C LEU A 80 22.28 -14.46 27.53
N VAL A 81 20.99 -14.21 27.67
CA VAL A 81 20.23 -14.52 28.88
C VAL A 81 19.77 -15.97 28.74
N LYS A 82 20.25 -16.84 29.64
CA LYS A 82 19.81 -18.23 29.74
C LYS A 82 18.33 -18.23 30.10
N LYS A 83 17.52 -18.92 29.29
CA LYS A 83 16.07 -18.97 29.41
C LYS A 83 15.72 -20.31 30.08
N ASP A 84 15.39 -20.27 31.36
CA ASP A 84 14.84 -21.44 32.05
C ASP A 84 13.42 -21.71 31.55
N SER A 85 13.22 -22.92 31.03
CA SER A 85 11.95 -23.41 30.52
C SER A 85 10.98 -23.67 31.67
N THR A 86 10.03 -22.76 31.89
CA THR A 86 8.79 -23.07 32.61
C THR A 86 7.62 -22.72 31.71
N THR A 87 7.13 -23.72 30.98
CA THR A 87 5.87 -23.68 30.25
C THR A 87 4.71 -23.72 31.24
N LYS A 88 4.07 -22.57 31.49
CA LYS A 88 2.71 -22.51 32.03
C LYS A 88 1.80 -21.87 30.99
N GLY A 89 0.66 -22.51 30.79
CA GLY A 89 -0.12 -22.52 29.55
C GLY A 89 -0.63 -21.17 29.05
N ILE A 90 -0.69 -21.04 27.72
CA ILE A 90 -1.45 -20.01 27.02
C ILE A 90 -2.70 -20.71 26.45
N PRO A 91 -3.92 -20.21 26.72
CA PRO A 91 -5.14 -20.83 26.22
C PRO A 91 -5.24 -20.67 24.70
N THR A 92 -5.47 -21.78 24.00
CA THR A 92 -5.75 -21.84 22.57
C THR A 92 -7.13 -21.22 22.28
N LEU A 93 -7.16 -19.91 22.02
CA LEU A 93 -8.31 -19.26 21.42
C LEU A 93 -8.46 -19.78 19.98
N LYS A 94 -9.62 -20.39 19.71
CA LYS A 94 -10.04 -20.94 18.41
C LYS A 94 -9.93 -19.87 17.31
N SER A 95 -8.83 -19.86 16.57
CA SER A 95 -8.56 -18.94 15.45
C SER A 95 -9.08 -19.46 14.09
N GLU A 96 -9.81 -20.58 14.08
CA GLU A 96 -10.25 -21.24 12.84
C GLU A 96 -11.17 -20.41 11.94
N LYS A 97 -11.76 -19.30 12.42
CA LYS A 97 -12.61 -18.45 11.60
C LYS A 97 -11.89 -17.25 10.97
N LEU A 98 -10.80 -16.78 11.56
CA LEU A 98 -10.05 -15.61 11.05
C LEU A 98 -9.01 -15.98 9.99
N ALA A 99 -8.55 -17.23 9.95
CA ALA A 99 -7.53 -17.69 9.01
C ALA A 99 -8.06 -18.02 7.59
N LYS A 100 -9.37 -17.87 7.34
CA LYS A 100 -10.01 -18.19 6.05
C LYS A 100 -10.11 -16.99 5.11
N ASP A 101 -10.03 -15.78 5.66
CA ASP A 101 -10.09 -14.52 4.91
C ASP A 101 -8.71 -13.96 4.55
N ASP A 102 -7.62 -14.62 5.02
CA ASP A 102 -6.27 -14.26 4.60
C ASP A 102 -5.99 -14.86 3.20
N PRO A 103 -5.77 -14.04 2.15
CA PRO A 103 -5.43 -14.52 0.81
C PRO A 103 -4.18 -15.40 0.78
N MET A 104 -3.28 -15.30 1.78
CA MET A 104 -2.10 -16.14 1.91
C MET A 104 -2.35 -17.52 2.54
N SER A 105 -3.51 -17.73 3.17
CA SER A 105 -3.91 -19.02 3.76
C SER A 105 -3.99 -20.15 2.71
N LYS A 106 -4.15 -19.79 1.44
CA LYS A 106 -4.18 -20.73 0.30
C LYS A 106 -2.84 -21.40 0.04
N PHE A 107 -1.72 -20.83 0.51
CA PHE A 107 -0.40 -21.40 0.32
C PHE A 107 -0.07 -22.36 1.46
N LYS A 108 -0.39 -23.64 1.27
CA LYS A 108 0.01 -24.70 2.20
C LYS A 108 1.54 -24.82 2.20
N VAL A 109 2.16 -24.52 3.34
CA VAL A 109 3.60 -24.74 3.57
C VAL A 109 3.89 -26.23 3.42
N ALA A 110 4.72 -26.60 2.44
CA ALA A 110 5.12 -27.98 2.20
C ALA A 110 5.87 -28.53 3.42
N LYS A 111 5.32 -29.55 4.06
CA LYS A 111 5.92 -30.22 5.21
C LYS A 111 7.12 -31.04 4.72
N LYS A 112 8.34 -30.57 5.01
CA LYS A 112 9.58 -31.31 4.71
C LYS A 112 9.52 -32.66 5.43
N ARG A 113 9.45 -33.76 4.66
CA ARG A 113 9.58 -35.12 5.18
C ARG A 113 11.03 -35.31 5.62
N SER A 114 11.28 -35.48 6.92
CA SER A 114 12.57 -36.00 7.39
C SER A 114 12.68 -37.45 6.93
N LYS A 115 13.61 -37.76 6.03
CA LYS A 115 14.00 -39.13 5.77
C LYS A 115 14.76 -39.63 7.00
N LYS A 116 14.31 -40.75 7.55
CA LYS A 116 15.00 -41.53 8.57
C LYS A 116 15.88 -42.55 7.87
#